data_AF-A0A977IDJ9-F1
#
_entry.id   AF-A0A977IDJ9-F1
#
_cell.length_a   1.000
_cell.length_b   1.000
_cell.length_c   1.000
_cell.angle_alpha   90.00
_cell.angle_beta   90.00
_cell.angle_gamma   90.00
#
_symmetry.space_group_name_H-M   'P 1'
#
loop_
_entity.id
_entity.type
_entity.pdbx_description
1 polymer ?
#
loop_
_entity_poly.entity_id
_entity_poly.type
_entity_poly.pdbx_seq_one_letter_code
_entity_poly.pdbx_strand_id
1 'polypeptide(L)'
;MAAQLEAVLAREIDVLFVTNHNTLDGYRQILEYQANHAKFQKITIYPAEEVTIDTGGHVLAYGIHKTIRPGMTLGETLDEIKRQGAVSCAAHPFAVSNGIREKALLCDMIESFNSNNVDRFSNIVASKFAHDNSMPEVAGSDSHVLTTLGKCINTVEAEENSLDSVLEAMLHRKVKMACREYASHDELYEHAYYIIQSSRELLLRHALERHSRFYWVVKWALDSYLGDYKSPMWRSVAAFSLYLTKRVSEKVNMKGHSPHVFTNRQWVKLIKMSLLP
;
A
#
# COMPACT_ATOMS: atom_id res chain seq x y z
N MET A 1 -15.24 -8.86 -2.98
CA MET A 1 -15.00 -9.73 -4.16
C MET A 1 -15.82 -9.30 -5.37
N ALA A 2 -17.15 -9.42 -5.37
CA ALA A 2 -18.00 -9.04 -6.52
C ALA A 2 -17.65 -7.66 -7.13
N ALA A 3 -17.79 -6.59 -6.34
CA ALA A 3 -17.54 -5.23 -6.82
C ALA A 3 -16.09 -4.97 -7.26
N GLN A 4 -15.11 -5.69 -6.69
CA GLN A 4 -13.71 -5.57 -7.12
C GLN A 4 -13.53 -6.16 -8.52
N LEU A 5 -14.03 -7.37 -8.77
CA LEU A 5 -13.94 -8.00 -10.09
C LEU A 5 -14.75 -7.26 -11.16
N GLU A 6 -15.91 -6.67 -10.80
CA GLU A 6 -16.64 -5.78 -11.71
C GLU A 6 -15.80 -4.56 -12.09
N ALA A 7 -15.11 -3.95 -11.11
CA ALA A 7 -14.26 -2.80 -11.35
C ALA A 7 -13.01 -3.13 -12.19
N VAL A 8 -12.48 -4.36 -12.05
CA VAL A 8 -11.39 -4.91 -12.88
C VAL A 8 -11.88 -5.13 -14.32
N LEU A 9 -13.04 -5.78 -14.51
CA LEU A 9 -13.64 -5.96 -15.84
C LEU A 9 -13.93 -4.62 -16.53
N ALA A 10 -14.52 -3.67 -15.82
CA ALA A 10 -14.87 -2.36 -16.37
C ALA A 10 -13.66 -1.52 -16.79
N ARG A 11 -12.46 -1.87 -16.30
CA ARG A 11 -11.18 -1.24 -16.65
C ARG A 11 -10.34 -2.07 -17.61
N GLU A 12 -10.88 -3.18 -18.10
CA GLU A 12 -10.20 -4.08 -19.04
C GLU A 12 -8.83 -4.55 -18.52
N ILE A 13 -8.76 -4.84 -17.21
CA ILE A 13 -7.55 -5.37 -16.59
C ILE A 13 -7.53 -6.89 -16.75
N ASP A 14 -6.52 -7.40 -17.45
CA ASP A 14 -6.37 -8.83 -17.75
C ASP A 14 -5.87 -9.65 -16.55
N VAL A 15 -5.03 -9.05 -15.70
CA VAL A 15 -4.32 -9.74 -14.61
C VAL A 15 -4.48 -8.98 -13.29
N LEU A 16 -4.82 -9.71 -12.22
CA LEU A 16 -4.89 -9.18 -10.86
C LEU A 16 -3.98 -9.98 -9.92
N PHE A 17 -2.98 -9.31 -9.34
CA PHE A 17 -2.30 -9.79 -8.15
C PHE A 17 -3.03 -9.32 -6.90
N VAL A 18 -3.34 -10.24 -5.99
CA VAL A 18 -4.04 -9.92 -4.74
C VAL A 18 -3.04 -9.86 -3.60
N THR A 19 -2.77 -8.68 -3.06
CA THR A 19 -1.65 -8.41 -2.14
C THR A 19 -2.12 -8.10 -0.71
N ASN A 20 -2.99 -8.92 -0.13
CA ASN A 20 -3.43 -8.68 1.25
C ASN A 20 -2.26 -8.76 2.24
N HIS A 21 -2.35 -7.98 3.32
CA HIS A 21 -1.33 -7.95 4.35
C HIS A 21 -1.17 -9.30 5.04
N ASN A 22 0.03 -9.88 4.94
CA ASN A 22 0.46 -11.04 5.72
C ASN A 22 -0.44 -12.29 5.56
N THR A 23 -1.17 -12.42 4.45
CA THR A 23 -2.07 -13.55 4.18
C THR A 23 -2.37 -13.72 2.69
N LEU A 24 -2.61 -14.96 2.27
CA LEU A 24 -3.14 -15.33 0.95
C LEU A 24 -4.67 -15.54 0.94
N ASP A 25 -5.37 -15.21 2.03
CA ASP A 25 -6.81 -15.50 2.15
C ASP A 25 -7.66 -14.72 1.16
N GLY A 26 -7.32 -13.45 0.90
CA GLY A 26 -8.05 -12.67 -0.11
C GLY A 26 -7.87 -13.21 -1.52
N TYR A 27 -6.68 -13.75 -1.83
CA TYR A 27 -6.43 -14.48 -3.08
C TYR A 27 -7.33 -15.72 -3.19
N ARG A 28 -7.42 -16.54 -2.13
CA ARG A 28 -8.30 -17.72 -2.11
C ARG A 28 -9.77 -17.35 -2.27
N GLN A 29 -10.22 -16.33 -1.54
CA GLN A 29 -11.61 -15.86 -1.58
C GLN A 29 -12.01 -15.31 -2.95
N ILE A 30 -11.12 -14.56 -3.62
CA ILE A 30 -11.44 -14.02 -4.94
C ILE A 30 -11.48 -15.12 -6.00
N LEU A 31 -10.62 -16.13 -5.90
CA LEU A 31 -10.63 -17.30 -6.78
C LEU A 31 -11.89 -18.14 -6.60
N GLU A 32 -12.27 -18.42 -5.36
CA GLU A 32 -13.51 -19.14 -5.06
C GLU A 32 -14.73 -18.38 -5.63
N TYR A 33 -14.76 -17.06 -5.47
CA TYR A 33 -15.82 -16.25 -6.03
C TYR A 33 -15.81 -16.28 -7.57
N GLN A 34 -14.64 -16.15 -8.21
CA GLN A 34 -14.49 -16.22 -9.67
C GLN A 34 -14.93 -17.58 -10.24
N ALA A 35 -14.57 -18.69 -9.58
CA ALA A 35 -14.92 -20.05 -10.00
C ALA A 35 -16.45 -20.24 -10.13
N ASN A 36 -17.23 -19.53 -9.31
CA ASN A 36 -18.68 -19.57 -9.32
C ASN A 36 -19.33 -18.59 -10.32
N HIS A 37 -18.55 -17.80 -11.06
CA HIS A 37 -19.05 -16.71 -11.90
C HIS A 37 -18.31 -16.62 -13.25
N ALA A 38 -18.89 -17.23 -14.29
CA ALA A 38 -18.30 -17.34 -15.63
C ALA A 38 -17.83 -16.00 -16.25
N LYS A 39 -18.51 -14.89 -15.96
CA LYS A 39 -18.16 -13.56 -16.50
C LYS A 39 -16.77 -13.07 -16.09
N PHE A 40 -16.24 -13.55 -14.96
CA PHE A 40 -14.93 -13.13 -14.46
C PHE A 40 -13.78 -14.04 -14.91
N GLN A 41 -14.06 -15.12 -15.63
CA GLN A 41 -13.07 -16.12 -16.05
C GLN A 41 -12.03 -15.58 -17.05
N LYS A 42 -12.26 -14.39 -17.61
CA LYS A 42 -11.29 -13.70 -18.48
C LYS A 42 -10.19 -12.97 -17.70
N ILE A 43 -10.39 -12.74 -16.40
CA ILE A 43 -9.38 -12.11 -15.54
C ILE A 43 -8.50 -13.22 -14.99
N THR A 44 -7.19 -13.15 -15.20
CA THR A 44 -6.26 -14.07 -14.54
C THR A 44 -5.92 -13.53 -13.15
N ILE A 45 -6.12 -14.35 -12.12
CA ILE A 45 -5.83 -13.96 -10.73
C ILE A 45 -4.58 -14.70 -10.28
N TYR A 46 -3.56 -13.95 -9.86
CA TYR A 46 -2.31 -14.51 -9.36
C TYR A 46 -2.10 -14.22 -7.86
N PRO A 47 -1.42 -15.14 -7.16
CA PRO A 47 -1.16 -14.97 -5.74
C PRO A 47 -0.08 -13.91 -5.52
N ALA A 48 -0.29 -13.09 -4.52
CA ALA A 48 0.73 -12.21 -3.98
C ALA A 48 0.44 -11.88 -2.51
N GLU A 49 1.35 -11.20 -1.85
CA GLU A 49 1.18 -10.77 -0.45
C GLU A 49 1.94 -9.47 -0.22
N GLU A 50 1.39 -8.59 0.61
CA GLU A 50 2.14 -7.45 1.16
C GLU A 50 2.65 -7.80 2.56
N VAL A 51 3.93 -8.15 2.65
CA VAL A 51 4.57 -8.61 3.88
C VAL A 51 5.01 -7.42 4.71
N THR A 52 4.57 -7.36 5.96
CA THR A 52 5.04 -6.39 6.96
C THR A 52 6.28 -6.94 7.66
N ILE A 53 7.43 -6.27 7.50
CA ILE A 53 8.69 -6.66 8.14
C ILE A 53 8.82 -6.11 9.57
N ASP A 54 9.83 -6.55 10.31
CA ASP A 54 10.12 -6.18 11.71
C ASP A 54 10.15 -4.67 11.99
N THR A 55 10.61 -3.88 11.02
CA THR A 55 10.66 -2.41 11.09
C THR A 55 9.32 -1.72 10.81
N GLY A 56 8.28 -2.48 10.46
CA GLY A 56 6.99 -1.96 9.97
C GLY A 56 7.00 -1.53 8.50
N GLY A 57 8.10 -1.79 7.78
CA GLY A 57 8.18 -1.59 6.34
C GLY A 57 7.40 -2.65 5.56
N HIS A 58 7.06 -2.37 4.30
CA HIS A 58 6.30 -3.29 3.46
C HIS A 58 7.10 -3.78 2.23
N VAL A 59 6.89 -5.05 1.87
CA VAL A 59 7.46 -5.69 0.67
C VAL A 59 6.35 -6.48 -0.02
N LEU A 60 6.18 -6.29 -1.33
CA LEU A 60 5.28 -7.11 -2.14
C LEU A 60 6.00 -8.38 -2.58
N ALA A 61 5.32 -9.52 -2.45
CA ALA A 61 5.81 -10.84 -2.83
C ALA A 61 4.89 -11.41 -3.93
N TYR A 62 5.27 -11.25 -5.20
CA TYR A 62 4.47 -11.69 -6.35
C TYR A 62 4.76 -13.16 -6.69
N GLY A 63 3.71 -13.98 -6.77
CA GLY A 63 3.83 -15.38 -7.20
C GLY A 63 4.10 -16.38 -6.08
N ILE A 64 4.05 -15.97 -4.81
CA ILE A 64 4.21 -16.90 -3.69
C ILE A 64 3.04 -17.90 -3.62
N HIS A 65 3.29 -19.11 -3.15
CA HIS A 65 2.26 -20.14 -2.94
C HIS A 65 2.00 -20.43 -1.46
N LYS A 66 2.88 -19.95 -0.58
CA LYS A 66 2.76 -20.05 0.89
C LYS A 66 2.97 -18.68 1.53
N THR A 67 2.10 -18.33 2.47
CA THR A 67 2.18 -17.08 3.22
C THR A 67 3.52 -16.93 3.93
N ILE A 68 4.07 -15.72 3.90
CA ILE A 68 5.34 -15.38 4.55
C ILE A 68 5.08 -14.96 5.99
N ARG A 69 5.95 -15.36 6.91
CA ARG A 69 5.80 -14.99 8.33
C ARG A 69 6.02 -13.47 8.49
N PRO A 70 5.08 -12.72 9.10
CA PRO A 70 5.27 -11.29 9.35
C PRO A 70 6.33 -11.03 10.42
N GLY A 71 6.89 -9.82 10.41
CA GLY A 71 7.84 -9.37 11.44
C GLY A 71 9.23 -9.99 11.34
N MET A 72 9.58 -10.60 10.20
CA MET A 72 10.95 -11.00 9.89
C MET A 72 11.77 -9.78 9.44
N THR A 73 13.10 -9.91 9.42
CA THR A 73 13.96 -8.91 8.80
C THR A 73 13.70 -8.85 7.29
N LEU A 74 14.11 -7.74 6.65
CA LEU A 74 14.03 -7.61 5.20
C LEU A 74 14.77 -8.75 4.48
N GLY A 75 15.99 -9.08 4.90
CA GLY A 75 16.78 -10.14 4.27
C GLY A 75 16.09 -11.52 4.36
N GLU A 76 15.62 -11.90 5.54
CA GLU A 76 14.88 -13.16 5.72
C GLU A 76 13.59 -13.22 4.88
N THR A 77 12.93 -12.08 4.71
CA THR A 77 11.71 -11.94 3.90
C THR A 77 12.03 -12.17 2.43
N LEU A 78 13.07 -11.51 1.91
CA LEU A 78 13.51 -11.67 0.52
C LEU A 78 14.00 -13.10 0.26
N ASP A 79 14.69 -13.72 1.21
CA ASP A 79 15.10 -15.12 1.09
C ASP A 79 13.90 -16.08 1.02
N GLU A 80 12.82 -15.81 1.75
CA GLU A 80 11.60 -16.62 1.68
C GLU A 80 10.85 -16.42 0.35
N ILE A 81 10.76 -15.19 -0.15
CA ILE A 81 10.20 -14.89 -1.48
C ILE A 81 10.98 -15.68 -2.54
N LYS A 82 12.31 -15.59 -2.52
CA LYS A 82 13.19 -16.28 -3.46
C LYS A 82 13.08 -17.80 -3.36
N ARG A 83 12.97 -18.37 -2.16
CA ARG A 83 12.77 -19.82 -1.95
C ARG A 83 11.52 -20.36 -2.63
N GLN A 84 10.51 -19.51 -2.84
CA GLN A 84 9.26 -19.88 -3.51
C GLN A 84 9.28 -19.61 -5.03
N GLY A 85 10.41 -19.13 -5.60
CA GLY A 85 10.49 -18.74 -7.01
C GLY A 85 9.71 -17.47 -7.34
N ALA A 86 9.40 -16.66 -6.32
CA ALA A 86 8.61 -15.44 -6.44
C ALA A 86 9.48 -14.19 -6.65
N VAL A 87 8.83 -13.07 -7.00
CA VAL A 87 9.47 -11.78 -7.26
C VAL A 87 9.19 -10.81 -6.11
N SER A 88 10.23 -10.15 -5.62
CA SER A 88 10.11 -9.12 -4.58
C SER A 88 10.00 -7.72 -5.17
N CYS A 89 9.10 -6.89 -4.63
CA CYS A 89 9.00 -5.48 -4.97
C CYS A 89 8.94 -4.62 -3.71
N ALA A 90 9.75 -3.56 -3.67
CA ALA A 90 9.72 -2.58 -2.60
C ALA A 90 8.39 -1.80 -2.67
N ALA A 91 7.48 -2.05 -1.72
CA ALA A 91 6.19 -1.38 -1.64
C ALA A 91 6.40 0.07 -1.16
N HIS A 92 5.88 1.04 -1.92
CA HIS A 92 5.90 2.47 -1.59
C HIS A 92 7.11 2.93 -0.75
N PRO A 93 8.36 2.69 -1.20
CA PRO A 93 9.53 2.63 -0.31
C PRO A 93 9.91 3.95 0.35
N PHE A 94 9.46 5.08 -0.20
CA PHE A 94 9.69 6.40 0.37
C PHE A 94 8.44 6.99 1.05
N ALA A 95 7.37 6.19 1.23
CA ALA A 95 6.24 6.54 2.06
C ALA A 95 6.68 6.83 3.49
N VAL A 96 6.07 7.86 4.08
CA VAL A 96 6.57 8.44 5.32
C VAL A 96 6.44 7.51 6.53
N SER A 97 5.46 6.60 6.53
CA SER A 97 5.16 5.70 7.64
C SER A 97 5.79 4.31 7.57
N ASN A 98 5.82 3.70 6.39
CA ASN A 98 5.98 2.25 6.17
C ASN A 98 6.88 1.94 4.96
N GLY A 99 7.62 2.93 4.46
CA GLY A 99 8.59 2.73 3.39
C GLY A 99 9.93 2.16 3.89
N ILE A 100 10.51 1.23 3.12
CA ILE A 100 11.83 0.61 3.42
C ILE A 100 13.05 1.45 2.97
N ARG A 101 12.80 2.61 2.35
CA ARG A 101 13.81 3.61 1.95
C ARG A 101 14.88 3.03 1.03
N GLU A 102 16.14 3.37 1.24
CA GLU A 102 17.27 2.94 0.41
C GLU A 102 17.47 1.41 0.44
N LYS A 103 16.92 0.72 1.43
CA LYS A 103 16.90 -0.76 1.44
C LYS A 103 16.04 -1.35 0.33
N ALA A 104 15.24 -0.53 -0.37
CA ALA A 104 14.55 -0.92 -1.60
C ALA A 104 15.51 -1.53 -2.64
N LEU A 105 16.79 -1.15 -2.64
CA LEU A 105 17.82 -1.74 -3.52
C LEU A 105 17.99 -3.25 -3.36
N LEU A 106 17.55 -3.82 -2.23
CA LEU A 106 17.63 -5.26 -1.97
C LEU A 106 16.49 -6.04 -2.64
N CYS A 107 15.42 -5.37 -3.07
CA CYS A 107 14.30 -5.99 -3.80
C CYS A 107 14.61 -6.10 -5.29
N ASP A 108 13.93 -7.03 -5.97
CA ASP A 108 14.06 -7.19 -7.43
C ASP A 108 13.46 -6.01 -8.20
N MET A 109 12.38 -5.44 -7.67
CA MET A 109 11.63 -4.33 -8.26
C MET A 109 11.32 -3.23 -7.24
N ILE A 110 10.87 -2.09 -7.75
CA ILE A 110 10.47 -0.95 -6.94
C ILE A 110 9.14 -0.35 -7.41
N GLU A 111 8.25 -0.09 -6.46
CA GLU A 111 7.07 0.74 -6.71
C GLU A 111 7.48 2.22 -6.74
N SER A 112 7.76 2.72 -7.95
CA SER A 112 8.20 4.11 -8.14
C SER A 112 7.05 5.11 -8.15
N PHE A 113 5.82 4.62 -8.30
CA PHE A 113 4.60 5.42 -8.18
C PHE A 113 3.52 4.68 -7.40
N ASN A 114 3.10 5.23 -6.26
CA ASN A 114 1.94 4.76 -5.53
C ASN A 114 0.81 5.80 -5.55
N SER A 115 -0.42 5.42 -5.93
CA SER A 115 -1.55 6.37 -6.00
C SER A 115 -2.04 6.87 -4.62
N ASN A 116 -1.81 6.06 -3.59
CA ASN A 116 -2.27 6.21 -2.23
C ASN A 116 -1.28 6.98 -1.35
N ASN A 117 -0.09 7.27 -1.88
CA ASN A 117 0.84 8.20 -1.23
C ASN A 117 0.16 9.57 -1.08
N VAL A 118 0.01 9.99 0.18
CA VAL A 118 -0.64 11.26 0.58
C VAL A 118 0.12 12.50 0.11
N ASP A 119 1.32 12.34 -0.45
CA ASP A 119 2.18 13.38 -0.94
C ASP A 119 2.87 12.97 -2.26
N ARG A 120 3.42 13.96 -2.97
CA ARG A 120 4.11 13.73 -4.25
C ARG A 120 5.61 13.47 -4.10
N PHE A 121 6.22 13.89 -2.99
CA PHE A 121 7.66 13.77 -2.77
C PHE A 121 8.09 12.31 -2.66
N SER A 122 7.26 11.47 -2.02
CA SER A 122 7.50 10.03 -1.90
C SER A 122 7.66 9.38 -3.29
N ASN A 123 6.76 9.64 -4.24
CA ASN A 123 6.87 9.14 -5.60
C ASN A 123 8.04 9.76 -6.39
N ILE A 124 8.32 11.06 -6.20
CA ILE A 124 9.46 11.74 -6.85
C ILE A 124 10.79 11.09 -6.44
N VAL A 125 10.98 10.85 -5.13
CA VAL A 125 12.20 10.23 -4.62
C VAL A 125 12.27 8.76 -5.02
N ALA A 126 11.15 8.03 -4.99
CA ALA A 126 11.11 6.63 -5.43
C ALA A 126 11.52 6.49 -6.91
N SER A 127 10.96 7.30 -7.80
CA SER A 127 11.30 7.28 -9.23
C SER A 127 12.76 7.72 -9.48
N LYS A 128 13.25 8.75 -8.78
CA LYS A 128 14.67 9.12 -8.86
C LYS A 128 15.58 7.99 -8.40
N PHE A 129 15.26 7.37 -7.25
CA PHE A 129 16.05 6.27 -6.70
C PHE A 129 16.06 5.06 -7.63
N ALA A 130 14.91 4.71 -8.21
CA ALA A 130 14.79 3.64 -9.18
C ALA A 130 15.65 3.89 -10.42
N HIS A 131 15.57 5.10 -10.98
CA HIS A 131 16.37 5.51 -12.14
C HIS A 131 17.88 5.46 -11.84
N ASP A 132 18.32 6.07 -10.73
CA ASP A 132 19.74 6.16 -10.37
C ASP A 132 20.36 4.77 -10.09
N ASN A 133 19.55 3.81 -9.61
CA ASN A 133 19.99 2.44 -9.35
C ASN A 133 19.60 1.44 -10.45
N SER A 134 19.02 1.93 -11.56
CA SER A 134 18.55 1.09 -12.66
C SER A 134 17.62 -0.04 -12.19
N MET A 135 16.65 0.23 -11.33
CA MET A 135 15.70 -0.79 -10.85
C MET A 135 14.50 -0.93 -11.81
N PRO A 136 13.91 -2.13 -11.97
CA PRO A 136 12.61 -2.29 -12.62
C PRO A 136 11.51 -1.55 -11.85
N GLU A 137 10.78 -0.68 -12.55
CA GLU A 137 9.76 0.20 -11.97
C GLU A 137 8.34 -0.32 -12.20
N VAL A 138 7.50 -0.24 -11.17
CA VAL A 138 6.05 -0.47 -11.25
C VAL A 138 5.26 0.66 -10.60
N ALA A 139 4.01 0.81 -11.02
CA ALA A 139 3.02 1.66 -10.35
C ALA A 139 2.01 0.80 -9.59
N GLY A 140 1.74 1.13 -8.32
CA GLY A 140 0.74 0.46 -7.51
C GLY A 140 -0.38 1.41 -7.07
N SER A 141 -1.61 0.93 -7.07
CA SER A 141 -2.73 1.71 -6.56
C SER A 141 -2.81 1.65 -5.04
N ASP A 142 -2.33 0.56 -4.43
CA ASP A 142 -2.50 0.26 -3.01
C ASP A 142 -3.98 0.43 -2.56
N SER A 143 -4.85 -0.15 -3.39
CA SER A 143 -6.27 0.15 -3.38
C SER A 143 -6.98 -0.58 -2.24
N HIS A 144 -7.41 0.20 -1.23
CA HIS A 144 -8.21 -0.27 -0.11
C HIS A 144 -9.71 -0.04 -0.30
N VAL A 145 -10.09 0.84 -1.24
CA VAL A 145 -11.48 1.18 -1.59
C VAL A 145 -11.70 1.00 -3.09
N LEU A 146 -12.96 0.86 -3.53
CA LEU A 146 -13.26 0.54 -4.94
C LEU A 146 -12.91 1.68 -5.90
N THR A 147 -13.01 2.93 -5.44
CA THR A 147 -12.76 4.14 -6.22
C THR A 147 -11.31 4.25 -6.67
N THR A 148 -10.37 3.77 -5.85
CA THR A 148 -8.93 3.75 -6.14
C THR A 148 -8.46 2.56 -6.98
N LEU A 149 -9.32 1.56 -7.21
CA LEU A 149 -8.97 0.38 -7.99
C LEU A 149 -8.65 0.80 -9.43
N GLY A 150 -7.50 0.38 -9.95
CA GLY A 150 -7.06 0.71 -11.31
C GLY A 150 -6.57 2.15 -11.51
N LYS A 151 -6.34 2.93 -10.43
CA LYS A 151 -5.63 4.23 -10.52
C LYS A 151 -4.18 4.07 -10.98
N CYS A 152 -3.60 2.89 -10.76
CA CYS A 152 -2.34 2.48 -11.33
C CYS A 152 -2.54 1.15 -12.07
N ILE A 153 -2.04 1.08 -13.30
CA ILE A 153 -2.08 -0.12 -14.13
C ILE A 153 -0.71 -0.24 -14.81
N ASN A 154 -0.15 -1.44 -14.79
CA ASN A 154 1.09 -1.76 -15.49
C ASN A 154 0.76 -2.66 -16.69
N THR A 155 1.41 -2.41 -17.82
CA THR A 155 1.48 -3.35 -18.94
C THR A 155 2.73 -4.20 -18.77
N VAL A 156 2.59 -5.52 -18.86
CA VAL A 156 3.68 -6.49 -18.77
C VAL A 156 3.79 -7.21 -20.11
N GLU A 157 4.93 -7.09 -20.78
CA GLU A 157 5.20 -7.74 -22.08
C GLU A 157 5.69 -9.18 -21.86
N ALA A 158 4.77 -10.03 -21.43
CA ALA A 158 4.95 -11.46 -21.22
C ALA A 158 4.70 -12.25 -22.52
N GLU A 159 5.36 -13.40 -22.70
CA GLU A 159 5.16 -14.25 -23.89
C GLU A 159 3.77 -14.89 -23.89
N GLU A 160 3.30 -15.27 -22.71
CA GLU A 160 1.98 -15.79 -22.42
C GLU A 160 1.44 -15.27 -21.08
N ASN A 161 0.13 -15.33 -20.88
CA ASN A 161 -0.54 -15.02 -19.61
C ASN A 161 -0.47 -16.23 -18.65
N SER A 162 0.75 -16.65 -18.33
CA SER A 162 1.07 -17.62 -17.28
C SER A 162 1.86 -16.92 -16.16
N LEU A 163 1.77 -17.43 -14.93
CA LEU A 163 2.41 -16.82 -13.77
C LEU A 163 3.92 -16.68 -14.01
N ASP A 164 4.57 -17.75 -14.46
CA ASP A 164 6.02 -17.78 -14.68
C ASP A 164 6.45 -16.77 -15.76
N SER A 165 5.73 -16.71 -16.89
CA SER A 165 5.99 -15.76 -17.98
C SER A 165 5.81 -14.30 -17.52
N VAL A 166 4.80 -14.02 -16.70
CA VAL A 166 4.56 -12.69 -16.14
C VAL A 166 5.67 -12.30 -15.14
N LEU A 167 6.04 -13.19 -14.22
CA LEU A 167 7.11 -12.94 -13.25
C LEU A 167 8.47 -12.72 -13.94
N GLU A 168 8.78 -13.52 -14.96
CA GLU A 168 9.99 -13.37 -15.77
C GLU A 168 10.01 -12.01 -16.49
N ALA A 169 8.91 -11.62 -17.13
CA ALA A 169 8.79 -10.31 -17.76
C ALA A 169 8.97 -9.16 -16.75
N MET A 170 8.43 -9.31 -15.54
CA MET A 170 8.61 -8.36 -14.45
C MET A 170 10.08 -8.21 -14.04
N LEU A 171 10.82 -9.32 -13.86
CA LEU A 171 12.25 -9.32 -13.54
C LEU A 171 13.10 -8.69 -14.64
N HIS A 172 12.75 -8.96 -15.91
CA HIS A 172 13.51 -8.50 -17.08
C HIS A 172 13.13 -7.10 -17.59
N ARG A 173 12.48 -6.28 -16.75
CA ARG A 173 12.10 -4.88 -17.05
C ARG A 173 11.18 -4.74 -18.27
N LYS A 174 10.42 -5.79 -18.59
CA LYS A 174 9.40 -5.76 -19.64
C LYS A 174 8.08 -5.20 -19.09
N VAL A 175 8.17 -4.14 -18.30
CA VAL A 175 7.03 -3.52 -17.60
C VAL A 175 6.97 -2.04 -17.93
N LYS A 176 5.76 -1.55 -18.23
CA LYS A 176 5.47 -0.14 -18.48
C LYS A 176 4.31 0.32 -17.60
N MET A 177 4.48 1.45 -16.93
CA MET A 177 3.40 2.09 -16.18
C MET A 177 2.40 2.74 -17.15
N ALA A 178 1.30 2.04 -17.46
CA ALA A 178 0.29 2.48 -18.42
C ALA A 178 -0.65 3.56 -17.85
N CYS A 179 -1.05 3.40 -16.59
CA CYS A 179 -1.86 4.38 -15.86
C CYS A 179 -1.19 4.70 -14.52
N ARG A 180 -1.17 5.99 -14.15
CA ARG A 180 -0.63 6.49 -12.88
C ARG A 180 -1.33 7.77 -12.46
N GLU A 181 -2.48 7.61 -11.82
CA GLU A 181 -3.26 8.71 -11.27
C GLU A 181 -3.06 8.79 -9.75
N TYR A 182 -2.97 10.00 -9.22
CA TYR A 182 -3.06 10.18 -7.77
C TYR A 182 -4.51 10.00 -7.31
N ALA A 183 -4.68 9.43 -6.12
CA ALA A 183 -5.96 9.49 -5.43
C ALA A 183 -6.35 10.96 -5.17
N SER A 184 -7.61 11.28 -5.40
CA SER A 184 -8.22 12.56 -5.03
C SER A 184 -8.36 12.66 -3.51
N HIS A 185 -8.59 13.87 -2.99
CA HIS A 185 -8.83 14.05 -1.56
C HIS A 185 -10.01 13.23 -1.05
N ASP A 186 -11.10 13.13 -1.83
CA ASP A 186 -12.28 12.38 -1.42
C ASP A 186 -12.01 10.87 -1.37
N GLU A 187 -11.19 10.35 -2.30
CA GLU A 187 -10.73 8.95 -2.27
C GLU A 187 -9.80 8.69 -1.08
N LEU A 188 -8.91 9.62 -0.75
CA LEU A 188 -8.07 9.52 0.46
C LEU A 188 -8.92 9.55 1.74
N TYR A 189 -10.01 10.32 1.77
CA TYR A 189 -10.94 10.33 2.91
C TYR A 189 -11.74 9.03 3.01
N GLU A 190 -12.18 8.48 1.87
CA GLU A 190 -12.84 7.17 1.81
C GLU A 190 -11.90 6.06 2.29
N HIS A 191 -10.63 6.11 1.87
CA HIS A 191 -9.61 5.19 2.36
C HIS A 191 -9.37 5.33 3.87
N ALA A 192 -9.23 6.55 4.39
CA ALA A 192 -9.11 6.77 5.84
C ALA A 192 -10.33 6.24 6.61
N TYR A 193 -11.54 6.41 6.06
CA TYR A 193 -12.76 5.79 6.59
C TYR A 193 -12.64 4.28 6.67
N TYR A 194 -12.25 3.63 5.58
CA TYR A 194 -12.06 2.19 5.53
C TYR A 194 -11.05 1.69 6.59
N ILE A 195 -9.87 2.32 6.69
CA ILE A 195 -8.86 1.92 7.70
C ILE A 195 -9.43 2.05 9.11
N ILE A 196 -10.06 3.18 9.43
CA ILE A 196 -10.59 3.45 10.78
C ILE A 196 -11.74 2.49 11.11
N GLN A 197 -12.61 2.20 10.15
CA GLN A 197 -13.70 1.24 10.30
C GLN A 197 -13.16 -0.17 10.60
N SER A 198 -12.24 -0.66 9.76
CA SER A 198 -11.62 -1.98 9.90
C SER A 198 -10.77 -2.12 11.16
N SER A 199 -10.21 -1.01 11.67
CA SER A 199 -9.34 -0.99 12.86
C SER A 199 -10.05 -0.57 14.14
N ARG A 200 -11.37 -0.27 14.11
CA ARG A 200 -12.10 0.34 15.22
C ARG A 200 -11.90 -0.39 16.54
N GLU A 201 -12.13 -1.70 16.56
CA GLU A 201 -12.03 -2.51 17.77
C GLU A 201 -10.60 -2.61 18.32
N LEU A 202 -9.61 -2.59 17.43
CA LEU A 202 -8.20 -2.57 17.83
C LEU A 202 -7.83 -1.23 18.47
N LEU A 203 -8.29 -0.12 17.88
CA LEU A 203 -8.07 1.24 18.40
C LEU A 203 -8.73 1.42 19.78
N LEU A 204 -9.95 0.92 19.95
CA LEU A 204 -10.66 0.98 21.24
C LEU A 204 -9.96 0.15 22.32
N ARG A 205 -9.54 -1.08 21.99
CA ARG A 205 -8.75 -1.93 22.90
C ARG A 205 -7.45 -1.25 23.32
N HIS A 206 -6.71 -0.70 22.35
CA HIS A 206 -5.48 0.02 22.61
C HIS A 206 -5.71 1.26 23.51
N ALA A 207 -6.77 2.01 23.27
CA ALA A 207 -7.14 3.16 24.09
C ALA A 207 -7.49 2.75 25.53
N LEU A 208 -8.21 1.64 25.70
CA LEU A 208 -8.55 1.11 27.01
C LEU A 208 -7.31 0.66 27.80
N GLU A 209 -6.38 -0.03 27.13
CA GLU A 209 -5.16 -0.56 27.74
C GLU A 209 -4.13 0.53 28.09
N ARG A 210 -3.90 1.50 27.19
CA ARG A 210 -2.84 2.51 27.36
C ARG A 210 -3.31 3.85 27.92
N HIS A 211 -4.56 4.22 27.67
CA HIS A 211 -5.08 5.56 27.91
C HIS A 211 -6.53 5.52 28.42
N SER A 212 -6.83 4.65 29.39
CA SER A 212 -8.18 4.41 29.91
C SER A 212 -8.97 5.68 30.27
N ARG A 213 -8.29 6.71 30.79
CA ARG A 213 -8.89 8.03 31.09
C ARG A 213 -9.48 8.75 29.86
N PHE A 214 -8.94 8.51 28.68
CA PHE A 214 -9.38 9.12 27.42
C PHE A 214 -10.21 8.17 26.55
N TYR A 215 -10.51 6.96 27.01
CA TYR A 215 -11.25 5.96 26.25
C TYR A 215 -12.57 6.51 25.68
N TRP A 216 -13.35 7.22 26.50
CA TRP A 216 -14.63 7.80 26.08
C TRP A 216 -14.48 8.86 24.99
N VAL A 217 -13.39 9.63 25.02
CA VAL A 217 -13.08 10.63 23.99
C VAL A 217 -12.71 9.93 22.68
N VAL A 218 -11.87 8.90 22.74
CA VAL A 218 -11.49 8.10 21.56
C VAL A 218 -12.72 7.41 20.97
N LYS A 219 -13.56 6.80 21.82
CA LYS A 219 -14.80 6.15 21.38
C LYS A 219 -15.74 7.15 20.70
N TRP A 220 -15.98 8.30 21.33
CA TRP A 220 -16.82 9.34 20.73
C TRP A 220 -16.26 9.83 19.39
N ALA A 221 -14.95 10.06 19.30
CA ALA A 221 -14.30 10.50 18.07
C ALA A 221 -14.45 9.46 16.95
N LEU A 222 -14.23 8.17 17.25
CA LEU A 222 -14.42 7.09 16.30
C LEU A 222 -15.88 6.97 15.85
N ASP A 223 -16.83 7.01 16.79
CA ASP A 223 -18.26 6.89 16.47
C ASP A 223 -18.76 8.10 15.66
N SER A 224 -18.31 9.30 16.00
CA SER A 224 -18.64 10.53 15.26
C SER A 224 -18.06 10.50 13.84
N TYR A 225 -16.79 10.08 13.69
CA TYR A 225 -16.15 9.96 12.39
C TYR A 225 -16.81 8.89 11.52
N LEU A 226 -17.10 7.72 12.09
CA LEU A 226 -17.74 6.63 11.36
C LEU A 226 -19.21 6.91 11.03
N GLY A 227 -19.88 7.79 11.79
CA GLY A 227 -21.23 8.25 11.51
C GLY A 227 -21.32 9.22 10.33
N ASP A 228 -20.39 10.17 10.20
CA ASP A 228 -20.34 11.12 9.07
C ASP A 228 -18.92 11.70 8.84
N TYR A 229 -18.04 10.90 8.24
CA TYR A 229 -16.68 11.33 7.90
C TYR A 229 -16.63 12.46 6.85
N LYS A 230 -17.74 12.68 6.12
CA LYS A 230 -17.87 13.74 5.10
C LYS A 230 -18.35 15.07 5.68
N SER A 231 -18.69 15.13 6.98
CA SER A 231 -19.05 16.37 7.65
C SER A 231 -17.94 17.44 7.52
N PRO A 232 -18.30 18.75 7.51
CA PRO A 232 -17.31 19.83 7.43
C PRO A 232 -16.23 19.77 8.52
N MET A 233 -16.60 19.30 9.72
CA MET A 233 -15.68 19.10 10.84
C MET A 233 -14.59 18.07 10.48
N TRP A 234 -14.99 16.85 10.08
CA TRP A 234 -14.06 15.78 9.77
C TRP A 234 -13.26 16.04 8.49
N ARG A 235 -13.85 16.69 7.49
CA ARG A 235 -13.10 17.17 6.30
C ARG A 235 -12.02 18.17 6.69
N SER A 236 -12.29 19.08 7.63
CA SER A 236 -11.29 20.04 8.11
C SER A 236 -10.16 19.35 8.86
N VAL A 237 -10.49 18.38 9.73
CA VAL A 237 -9.50 17.56 10.45
C VAL A 237 -8.63 16.75 9.46
N ALA A 238 -9.24 16.13 8.46
CA ALA A 238 -8.54 15.35 7.45
C ALA A 238 -7.64 16.23 6.57
N ALA A 239 -8.14 17.39 6.10
CA ALA A 239 -7.35 18.34 5.32
C ALA A 239 -6.14 18.87 6.11
N PHE A 240 -6.33 19.20 7.39
CA PHE A 240 -5.23 19.61 8.26
C PHE A 240 -4.22 18.48 8.46
N SER A 241 -4.69 17.24 8.65
CA SER A 241 -3.82 16.07 8.79
C SER A 241 -2.99 15.83 7.53
N LEU A 242 -3.61 15.89 6.35
CA LEU A 242 -2.91 15.77 5.06
C LEU A 242 -1.87 16.89 4.89
N TYR A 243 -2.21 18.12 5.25
CA TYR A 243 -1.28 19.25 5.22
C TYR A 243 -0.04 18.99 6.11
N LEU A 244 -0.23 18.53 7.35
CA LEU A 244 0.88 18.21 8.24
C LEU A 244 1.73 17.06 7.69
N THR A 245 1.11 15.98 7.20
CA THR A 245 1.84 14.84 6.65
C THR A 245 2.65 15.24 5.42
N LYS A 246 2.10 16.07 4.53
CA LYS A 246 2.84 16.59 3.37
C LYS A 246 4.08 17.39 3.78
N ARG A 247 3.96 18.27 4.78
CA ARG A 247 5.11 19.05 5.29
C ARG A 247 6.18 18.15 5.87
N VAL A 248 5.78 17.10 6.58
CA VAL A 248 6.76 16.14 7.09
C VAL A 248 7.42 15.38 5.96
N SER A 249 6.65 14.91 4.98
CA SER A 249 7.18 14.20 3.82
C SER A 249 8.23 15.04 3.10
N GLU A 250 7.95 16.33 2.86
CA GLU A 250 8.92 17.26 2.27
C GLU A 250 10.23 17.30 3.09
N LYS A 251 10.15 17.36 4.42
CA LYS A 251 11.34 17.41 5.27
C LYS A 251 12.16 16.12 5.20
N VAL A 252 11.50 14.97 5.23
CA VAL A 252 12.16 13.66 5.18
C VAL A 252 12.74 13.41 3.79
N ASN A 253 11.92 13.57 2.75
CA ASN A 253 12.26 13.20 1.37
C ASN A 253 13.12 14.25 0.64
N MET A 254 12.96 15.54 0.95
CA MET A 254 13.65 16.63 0.23
C MET A 254 14.72 17.35 1.04
N LYS A 255 14.63 17.34 2.38
CA LYS A 255 15.52 18.09 3.27
C LYS A 255 16.41 17.19 4.16
N GLY A 256 16.39 15.88 3.94
CA GLY A 256 17.27 14.92 4.63
C GLY A 256 16.97 14.72 6.12
N HIS A 257 15.75 15.04 6.58
CA HIS A 257 15.36 14.74 7.96
C HIS A 257 15.20 13.23 8.16
N SER A 258 15.48 12.75 9.37
CA SER A 258 15.36 11.32 9.69
C SER A 258 13.92 10.82 9.57
N PRO A 259 13.68 9.69 8.87
CA PRO A 259 12.35 9.08 8.78
C PRO A 259 11.89 8.44 10.10
N HIS A 260 12.78 8.25 11.09
CA HIS A 260 12.47 7.59 12.37
C HIS A 260 11.44 8.32 13.24
N VAL A 261 11.00 9.52 12.86
CA VAL A 261 9.90 10.21 13.56
C VAL A 261 8.57 9.45 13.40
N PHE A 262 8.42 8.65 12.35
CA PHE A 262 7.21 7.85 12.09
C PHE A 262 7.23 6.47 12.75
N THR A 263 8.39 5.82 12.84
CA THR A 263 8.52 4.47 13.38
C THR A 263 8.07 4.37 14.85
N ASN A 264 8.17 5.46 15.61
CA ASN A 264 7.73 5.48 17.02
C ASN A 264 6.30 5.97 17.23
N ARG A 265 5.53 6.27 16.16
CA ARG A 265 4.17 6.85 16.21
C ARG A 265 4.04 8.00 17.23
N GLN A 266 5.11 8.80 17.38
CA GLN A 266 5.15 9.91 18.31
C GLN A 266 4.47 11.11 17.66
N TRP A 267 3.13 11.10 17.65
CA TRP A 267 2.29 12.15 17.07
C TRP A 267 2.71 13.56 17.50
N VAL A 268 3.15 13.73 18.75
CA VAL A 268 3.69 15.01 19.24
C VAL A 268 4.95 15.45 18.50
N LYS A 269 5.88 14.52 18.20
CA LYS A 269 7.08 14.84 17.41
C LYS A 269 6.75 15.06 15.94
N LEU A 270 5.79 14.32 15.38
CA LEU A 270 5.29 14.54 14.03
C LEU A 270 4.67 15.93 13.87
N ILE A 271 3.80 16.33 14.81
CA ILE A 271 3.19 17.67 14.85
C ILE A 271 4.25 18.75 15.06
N LYS A 272 5.22 18.54 15.97
CA LYS A 272 6.33 19.50 16.13
C LYS A 272 7.13 19.64 14.84
N MET A 273 7.47 18.53 14.19
CA MET A 273 8.27 18.56 12.97
C MET A 273 7.51 19.20 11.79
N SER A 274 6.19 18.98 11.69
CA SER A 274 5.37 19.62 10.67
C SER A 274 5.20 21.12 10.89
N LEU A 275 5.10 21.58 12.15
CA LEU A 275 4.88 22.99 12.49
C LEU A 275 6.15 23.84 12.53
N LEU A 276 7.31 23.23 12.75
CA LEU A 276 8.58 23.95 12.68
C LEU A 276 8.90 24.36 11.22
N PRO A 277 9.69 25.42 10.99
CA PRO A 277 10.21 25.76 9.68
C PRO A 277 10.97 24.60 9.02
#